data_AF-A0A1D6NIA5-F1
#
_entry.id   AF-A0A1D6NIA5-F1
#
_cell.length_a   1.000
_cell.length_b   1.000
_cell.length_c   1.000
_cell.angle_alpha   90.00
_cell.angle_beta   90.00
_cell.angle_gamma   90.00
#
_symmetry.space_group_name_H-M   'P 1'
#
loop_
_entity.id
_entity.type
_entity.pdbx_description
1 polymer ?
#
loop_
_entity_poly.entity_id
_entity_poly.type
_entity_poly.pdbx_seq_one_letter_code
_entity_poly.pdbx_strand_id
1 'polypeptide(L)'
;MRGAEEERSGTATDAGGEEEKQERSVGLMAGLMDKAKGFVVEKVMQIPKPEAALDHVSFRSISREGVELHSHVDISNPYSHRIPICEITYTFKSAG
;
A
#
# COMPACT_ATOMS: atom_id res chain seq x y z
N MET A 1 80.39 3.75 -17.28
CA MET A 1 80.82 4.57 -16.13
C MET A 1 79.59 4.78 -15.27
N ARG A 2 79.57 4.24 -14.03
CA ARG A 2 78.81 4.61 -12.80
C ARG A 2 77.30 4.91 -12.93
N GLY A 3 76.38 4.36 -12.14
CA GLY A 3 76.46 3.56 -10.92
C GLY A 3 75.02 3.18 -10.51
N ALA A 4 74.91 2.12 -9.72
CA ALA A 4 73.69 1.60 -9.12
C ALA A 4 73.50 2.17 -7.69
N GLU A 5 72.42 1.70 -7.04
CA GLU A 5 72.05 1.75 -5.60
C GLU A 5 71.00 2.83 -5.24
N GLU A 6 69.74 2.48 -4.91
CA GLU A 6 69.22 1.88 -3.64
C GLU A 6 68.93 3.03 -2.62
N GLU A 7 67.83 3.19 -1.88
CA GLU A 7 66.77 2.33 -1.36
C GLU A 7 65.60 3.19 -0.81
N ARG A 8 64.50 2.50 -0.44
CA ARG A 8 63.62 2.74 0.74
C ARG A 8 62.46 3.76 0.67
N SER A 9 61.24 3.22 0.87
CA SER A 9 60.57 3.21 2.20
C SER A 9 59.11 3.71 2.19
N GLY A 10 58.21 2.82 2.61
CA GLY A 10 56.92 3.12 3.26
C GLY A 10 55.79 3.49 2.31
N THR A 11 54.53 3.14 2.54
CA THR A 11 53.85 2.40 3.62
C THR A 11 52.47 2.06 3.07
N ALA A 12 51.90 0.94 3.49
CA ALA A 12 50.51 0.60 3.26
C ALA A 12 49.54 1.63 3.89
N THR A 13 48.48 1.97 3.17
CA THR A 13 47.12 2.30 3.67
C THR A 13 46.21 2.05 2.47
N ASP A 14 45.65 0.86 2.31
CA ASP A 14 44.41 0.36 2.92
C ASP A 14 43.21 1.32 2.87
N ALA A 15 42.11 0.73 2.41
CA ALA A 15 40.71 1.05 2.62
C ALA A 15 40.12 2.38 2.11
N GLY A 16 39.00 2.26 1.40
CA GLY A 16 38.01 3.32 1.29
C GLY A 16 37.46 3.57 -0.11
N GLY A 17 37.09 2.50 -0.84
CA GLY A 17 36.64 2.62 -2.22
C GLY A 17 35.26 2.06 -2.53
N GLU A 18 34.42 1.68 -1.56
CA GLU A 18 33.16 0.96 -1.89
C GLU A 18 31.92 1.31 -1.04
N GLU A 19 31.91 2.37 -0.22
CA GLU A 19 30.73 2.69 0.61
C GLU A 19 29.87 3.87 0.12
N GLU A 20 30.37 4.79 -0.72
CA GLU A 20 29.60 5.98 -1.14
C GLU A 20 28.55 5.74 -2.25
N LYS A 21 28.56 4.58 -2.92
CA LYS A 21 27.62 4.31 -4.02
C LYS A 21 26.28 3.73 -3.54
N GLN A 22 26.23 3.19 -2.32
CA GLN A 22 25.03 2.53 -1.81
C GLN A 22 24.01 3.53 -1.24
N GLU A 23 24.45 4.58 -0.53
CA GLU A 23 23.56 5.58 0.06
C GLU A 23 22.82 6.45 -0.97
N ARG A 24 23.47 6.80 -2.09
CA ARG A 24 22.81 7.53 -3.18
C ARG A 24 21.67 6.74 -3.82
N SER A 25 21.78 5.41 -3.86
CA SER A 25 20.73 4.53 -4.40
C SER A 25 19.55 4.39 -3.43
N VAL A 26 19.82 4.36 -2.12
CA VAL A 26 18.79 4.32 -1.07
C VAL A 26 18.03 5.66 -1.02
N GLY A 27 18.71 6.79 -1.15
CA GLY A 27 18.08 8.11 -1.26
C GLY A 27 17.23 8.29 -2.53
N LEU A 28 17.66 7.72 -3.66
CA LEU A 28 16.89 7.73 -4.91
C LEU A 28 15.64 6.83 -4.81
N MET A 29 15.77 5.64 -4.22
CA MET A 29 14.66 4.72 -3.92
C MET A 29 13.66 5.33 -2.92
N ALA A 30 14.15 5.95 -1.84
CA ALA A 30 13.32 6.64 -0.86
C ALA A 30 12.58 7.83 -1.49
N GLY A 31 13.27 8.65 -2.29
CA GLY A 31 12.66 9.78 -3.00
C GLY A 31 11.66 9.37 -4.09
N LEU A 32 11.90 8.27 -4.79
CA LEU A 32 10.94 7.69 -5.76
C LEU A 32 9.73 7.09 -5.02
N MET A 33 9.94 6.42 -3.89
CA MET A 33 8.88 5.80 -3.11
C MET A 33 8.00 6.84 -2.40
N ASP A 34 8.59 7.94 -1.90
CA ASP A 34 7.83 9.06 -1.32
C ASP A 34 7.04 9.83 -2.39
N LYS A 35 7.60 10.03 -3.58
CA LYS A 35 6.87 10.59 -4.74
C LYS A 35 5.74 9.65 -5.21
N ALA A 36 5.97 8.35 -5.22
CA ALA A 36 4.95 7.36 -5.57
C ALA A 36 3.83 7.29 -4.52
N LYS A 37 4.15 7.35 -3.22
CA LYS A 37 3.16 7.45 -2.14
C LYS A 37 2.31 8.72 -2.27
N GLY A 38 2.93 9.87 -2.55
CA GLY A 38 2.21 11.12 -2.81
C GLY A 38 1.26 11.02 -4.01
N PHE A 39 1.70 10.39 -5.10
CA PHE A 39 0.89 10.22 -6.31
C PHE A 39 -0.26 9.22 -6.14
N VAL A 40 -0.08 8.15 -5.37
CA VAL A 40 -1.16 7.19 -5.05
C VAL A 40 -2.17 7.85 -4.10
N VAL A 41 -1.74 8.65 -3.12
CA VAL A 41 -2.66 9.36 -2.22
C VAL A 41 -3.48 10.41 -2.99
N GLU A 42 -2.87 11.24 -3.83
CA GLU A 42 -3.59 12.23 -4.64
C GLU A 42 -4.53 11.57 -5.67
N LYS A 43 -4.12 10.49 -6.33
CA LYS A 43 -4.98 9.78 -7.27
C LYS A 43 -6.11 9.00 -6.60
N VAL A 44 -5.91 8.42 -5.42
CA VAL A 44 -7.00 7.72 -4.70
C VAL A 44 -8.10 8.70 -4.29
N MET A 45 -7.79 9.97 -4.01
CA MET A 45 -8.83 10.98 -3.78
C MET A 45 -9.58 11.40 -5.06
N GLN A 46 -8.98 11.24 -6.24
CA GLN A 46 -9.60 11.54 -7.53
C GLN A 46 -10.30 10.33 -8.17
N ILE A 47 -9.95 9.11 -7.77
CA ILE A 47 -10.55 7.88 -8.30
C ILE A 47 -11.88 7.65 -7.57
N PRO A 48 -13.01 7.69 -8.29
CA PRO A 48 -14.31 7.54 -7.65
C PRO A 48 -14.43 6.13 -7.08
N LYS A 49 -14.59 6.03 -5.76
CA LYS A 49 -14.74 4.76 -5.05
C LYS A 49 -16.19 4.28 -5.17
N PRO A 50 -16.44 2.98 -5.36
CA PRO A 50 -17.79 2.44 -5.21
C PRO A 50 -18.28 2.62 -3.77
N GLU A 51 -19.48 3.13 -3.62
CA GLU A 51 -20.10 3.37 -2.31
C GLU A 51 -21.26 2.41 -2.12
N ALA A 52 -21.40 1.89 -0.90
CA ALA A 52 -22.51 1.03 -0.51
C ALA A 52 -23.28 1.68 0.64
N ALA A 53 -24.59 1.73 0.52
CA ALA A 53 -25.48 2.25 1.55
C ALA A 53 -26.55 1.20 1.89
N LEU A 54 -26.80 1.01 3.19
CA LEU A 54 -27.92 0.21 3.65
C LEU A 54 -29.17 1.10 3.60
N ASP A 55 -30.13 0.77 2.73
CA ASP A 55 -31.36 1.53 2.59
C ASP A 55 -32.35 1.18 3.71
N HIS A 56 -32.72 -0.10 3.82
CA HIS A 56 -33.59 -0.58 4.89
C HIS A 56 -33.40 -2.07 5.18
N VAL A 57 -33.93 -2.49 6.34
CA VAL A 57 -33.98 -3.90 6.77
C VAL A 57 -35.43 -4.24 7.08
N SER A 58 -35.91 -5.38 6.58
CA SER A 58 -37.28 -5.86 6.77
C SER A 58 -37.29 -7.24 7.40
N PHE A 59 -38.34 -7.53 8.17
CA PHE A 59 -38.57 -8.88 8.71
C PHE A 59 -39.18 -9.75 7.62
N ARG A 60 -38.46 -10.80 7.22
CA ARG A 60 -38.97 -11.78 6.26
C ARG A 60 -39.79 -12.86 6.95
N SER A 61 -39.28 -13.38 8.06
CA SER A 61 -39.98 -14.38 8.87
C SER A 61 -39.55 -14.30 10.33
N ILE A 62 -40.47 -14.67 11.21
CA ILE A 62 -40.23 -14.76 12.65
C ILE A 62 -40.74 -16.12 13.10
N SER A 63 -39.87 -16.91 13.72
CA SER A 63 -40.19 -18.23 14.25
C SER A 63 -39.67 -18.35 15.68
N ARG A 64 -39.95 -19.49 16.33
CA ARG A 64 -39.36 -19.80 17.64
C ARG A 64 -37.86 -20.07 17.58
N GLU A 65 -37.35 -20.45 16.41
CA GLU A 65 -35.93 -20.76 16.20
C GLU A 65 -35.10 -19.51 15.93
N GLY A 66 -35.73 -18.45 15.42
CA GLY A 66 -35.05 -17.20 15.14
C GLY A 66 -35.84 -16.27 14.23
N VAL A 67 -35.15 -15.21 13.81
CA VAL A 67 -35.69 -14.17 12.93
C VAL A 67 -34.88 -14.16 11.65
N GLU A 68 -35.57 -14.10 10.52
CA GLU A 68 -34.97 -13.89 9.22
C GLU A 68 -35.17 -12.44 8.79
N LEU A 69 -34.06 -11.77 8.48
CA LEU A 69 -34.03 -10.38 8.07
C LEU A 69 -33.62 -10.28 6.61
N HIS A 70 -34.25 -9.37 5.88
CA HIS A 70 -33.91 -9.05 4.50
C HIS A 70 -33.44 -7.59 4.42
N SER A 71 -32.15 -7.42 4.10
CA SER A 71 -31.48 -6.12 4.01
C SER A 71 -31.37 -5.66 2.56
N HIS A 72 -31.84 -4.45 2.28
CA HIS A 72 -31.66 -3.79 0.99
C HIS A 72 -30.39 -2.93 1.03
N VAL A 73 -29.40 -3.28 0.21
CA VAL A 73 -28.12 -2.56 0.13
C VAL A 73 -27.93 -2.06 -1.29
N ASP A 74 -27.85 -0.75 -1.42
CA ASP A 74 -27.59 -0.08 -2.69
C ASP A 74 -26.09 0.09 -2.89
N ILE A 75 -25.61 -0.28 -4.08
CA ILE A 75 -24.20 -0.14 -4.46
C ILE A 75 -24.12 0.84 -5.63
N SER A 76 -23.59 2.02 -5.35
CA SER A 76 -23.26 3.03 -6.36
C SER A 76 -21.90 2.68 -6.97
N ASN A 77 -21.92 2.22 -8.22
CA ASN A 77 -20.72 1.92 -8.98
C ASN A 77 -20.44 3.08 -9.98
N PRO A 78 -19.40 3.89 -9.75
CA PRO A 78 -19.07 5.02 -10.63
C PRO A 78 -18.38 4.60 -11.93
N TYR A 79 -18.09 3.30 -12.11
CA TYR A 79 -17.41 2.78 -13.29
C TYR A 79 -18.39 2.29 -14.36
N SER A 80 -17.99 2.43 -15.62
CA SER A 80 -18.76 1.94 -16.79
C SER A 80 -18.72 0.42 -16.98
N HIS A 81 -18.05 -0.31 -16.08
CA HIS A 81 -17.96 -1.76 -16.09
C HIS A 81 -18.49 -2.34 -14.78
N ARG A 82 -18.94 -3.61 -14.84
CA ARG A 82 -19.43 -4.32 -13.66
C ARG A 82 -18.25 -4.69 -12.76
N ILE A 83 -18.38 -4.39 -11.47
CA ILE A 83 -17.47 -4.85 -10.43
C ILE A 83 -18.18 -5.97 -9.67
N PRO A 84 -17.63 -7.20 -9.63
CA PRO A 84 -18.22 -8.29 -8.86
C PRO A 84 -18.08 -8.03 -7.35
N ILE A 85 -19.08 -8.44 -6.58
CA ILE A 85 -18.98 -8.43 -5.11
C ILE A 85 -18.22 -9.70 -4.70
N CYS A 86 -17.07 -9.53 -4.07
CA CYS A 86 -16.24 -10.66 -3.64
C CYS A 86 -16.71 -11.25 -2.30
N GLU A 87 -16.88 -10.40 -1.29
CA GLU A 87 -17.25 -10.79 0.07
C GLU A 87 -18.21 -9.76 0.66
N ILE A 88 -19.18 -10.23 1.46
CA ILE A 88 -20.09 -9.38 2.23
C ILE A 88 -19.87 -9.70 3.71
N THR A 89 -19.18 -8.79 4.40
CA THR A 89 -19.03 -8.83 5.86
C THR A 89 -20.13 -7.98 6.48
N TYR A 90 -20.87 -8.52 7.45
CA TYR A 90 -21.93 -7.80 8.14
C TYR A 90 -21.82 -7.95 9.66
N THR A 91 -22.29 -6.93 10.37
CA THR A 91 -22.44 -6.95 11.82
C THR A 91 -23.87 -6.59 12.14
N PHE A 92 -24.60 -7.53 12.73
CA PHE A 92 -25.92 -7.26 13.27
C PHE A 92 -25.79 -6.93 14.77
N LYS A 93 -26.38 -5.82 15.20
CA LYS A 93 -26.44 -5.41 16.60
C LYS A 93 -27.89 -5.19 17.01
N SER A 94 -28.28 -5.70 18.16
CA SER A 94 -29.56 -5.39 18.79
C SER A 94 -29.33 -4.82 20.19
N ALA A 95 -29.93 -3.67 20.49
CA ALA A 95 -29.85 -3.00 21.79
C ALA A 95 -28.45 -2.52 22.26
N GLY A 96 -27.47 -2.40 21.35
CA GLY A 96 -26.16 -1.78 21.63
C GLY A 96 -25.03 -2.78 21.70
#